data_AF-A0A919J4S8-F1
#
_entry.id   AF-A0A919J4S8-F1
#
_cell.length_a   1.000
_cell.length_b   1.000
_cell.length_c   1.000
_cell.angle_alpha   90.00
_cell.angle_beta   90.00
_cell.angle_gamma   90.00
#
_symmetry.space_group_name_H-M   'P 1'
#
loop_
_entity.id
_entity.type
_entity.pdbx_description
1 polymer ?
#
loop_
_entity_poly.entity_id
_entity_poly.type
_entity_poly.pdbx_seq_one_letter_code
_entity_poly.pdbx_strand_id
1 'polypeptide(L)'
;MPKRDPVPNRLFWNARLRMDLSRPEVADAANREPALATCTHGALNENTIGRIEQGRIGGGMCPERLAALCAVLGVKDAADIGLIAERRRPTRSAPTQRRKSAVSVDDFGMTADVPTAYAAPCETPTESYSVAGPVGFMGSPSEITPPLSREAIHRSHPAIALDRPASSYVPFRPAALDAPAQQWLRGDSRPARTGLRGTLSIGFGDVDQAARRLQNLRDLDHGLGAGAVHSQVADFIDVPVRRLIYGWHDGEAVRSEVYRIAVGARELAGYQAVDSGADGVAQRHYLHALSLTMESDNRTFGAYLLGVSLGHLALHCGYPSHGLRMAQIGRSGLPAEAPEVLHACLWAVIARCYARLGDALSCSTALRTGERHLARGEGSERPEWIGYFTPAYLSDEVAHCMFDLGSHRTAQHEVKQAVAGVGAGRVRRLAIDTALFASSLAAAGSVDEACSRGREAVDLAARTTSARAVQRVAQLRADLIPFEDTACVIDLIDYIRTTLPAAL
;
A
#
# COMPACT_ATOMS: atom_id res chain seq x y z
N MET A 1 25.16 -30.21 -41.48
CA MET A 1 23.93 -29.40 -41.26
C MET A 1 24.34 -28.09 -40.61
N PRO A 2 23.82 -26.92 -41.06
CA PRO A 2 24.00 -25.67 -40.33
C PRO A 2 23.32 -25.77 -38.97
N LYS A 3 23.96 -25.24 -37.91
CA LYS A 3 23.29 -25.07 -36.61
C LYS A 3 22.18 -24.04 -36.81
N ARG A 4 20.91 -24.45 -36.66
CA ARG A 4 19.80 -23.49 -36.56
C ARG A 4 20.05 -22.59 -35.35
N ASP A 5 19.87 -21.29 -35.54
CA ASP A 5 19.89 -20.35 -34.42
C ASP A 5 18.77 -20.69 -33.43
N PRO A 6 19.02 -20.56 -32.12
CA PRO A 6 18.04 -20.89 -31.10
C PRO A 6 16.88 -19.88 -31.16
N VAL A 7 15.65 -20.40 -31.22
CA VAL A 7 14.43 -19.59 -31.25
C VAL A 7 14.21 -18.98 -29.86
N PRO A 8 14.10 -17.64 -29.70
CA PRO A 8 13.94 -17.03 -28.39
C PRO A 8 12.71 -17.54 -27.62
N ASN A 9 12.89 -17.86 -26.34
CA ASN A 9 11.81 -18.30 -25.46
C ASN A 9 10.97 -17.10 -25.00
N ARG A 10 10.03 -16.69 -25.87
CA ARG A 10 9.10 -15.59 -25.61
C ARG A 10 8.17 -15.86 -24.43
N LEU A 11 7.85 -17.12 -24.13
CA LEU A 11 7.00 -17.48 -23.00
C LEU A 11 7.66 -17.13 -21.66
N PHE A 12 8.90 -17.59 -21.46
CA PHE A 12 9.72 -17.24 -20.30
C PHE A 12 9.94 -15.72 -20.18
N TRP A 13 10.30 -15.06 -21.29
CA TRP A 13 10.50 -13.61 -21.34
C TRP A 13 9.24 -12.86 -20.87
N ASN A 14 8.08 -13.22 -21.41
CA ASN A 14 6.82 -12.56 -21.08
C ASN A 14 6.35 -12.87 -19.65
N ALA A 15 6.64 -14.05 -19.10
CA ALA A 15 6.36 -14.38 -17.71
C ALA A 15 7.25 -13.58 -16.75
N ARG A 16 8.54 -13.43 -17.06
CA ARG A 16 9.45 -12.57 -16.27
C ARG A 16 8.99 -11.10 -16.29
N LEU A 17 8.63 -10.57 -17.46
CA LEU A 17 8.16 -9.19 -17.56
C LEU A 17 6.84 -8.97 -16.81
N ARG A 18 5.91 -9.93 -16.81
CA ARG A 18 4.69 -9.88 -15.98
C ARG A 18 4.95 -9.77 -14.48
N MET A 19 6.09 -10.23 -13.99
CA MET A 19 6.51 -10.12 -12.59
C MET A 19 7.39 -8.90 -12.29
N ASP A 20 7.71 -8.10 -13.32
CA ASP A 20 8.64 -6.96 -13.29
C ASP A 20 10.00 -7.29 -12.65
N LEU A 21 10.51 -8.50 -12.90
CA LEU A 21 11.81 -8.97 -12.38
C LEU A 21 12.92 -8.82 -13.42
N SER A 22 14.09 -8.30 -13.04
CA SER A 22 15.29 -8.39 -13.87
C SER A 22 15.88 -9.81 -13.91
N ARG A 23 16.85 -10.07 -14.79
CA ARG A 23 17.50 -11.39 -14.88
C ARG A 23 18.24 -11.79 -13.59
N PRO A 24 19.00 -10.91 -12.91
CA PRO A 24 19.53 -11.20 -11.57
C PRO A 24 18.42 -11.53 -10.57
N GLU A 25 17.34 -10.74 -10.54
CA GLU A 25 16.26 -10.95 -9.55
C GLU A 25 15.52 -12.27 -9.72
N VAL A 26 15.27 -12.74 -10.95
CA VAL A 26 14.73 -14.09 -11.19
C VAL A 26 15.70 -15.16 -10.69
N ALA A 27 17.00 -15.00 -10.94
CA ALA A 27 17.99 -15.96 -10.46
C ALA A 27 18.07 -15.99 -8.93
N ASP A 28 18.15 -14.83 -8.29
CA ASP A 28 18.26 -14.71 -6.83
C ASP A 28 16.98 -15.12 -6.10
N ALA A 29 15.80 -14.88 -6.71
CA ALA A 29 14.53 -15.38 -6.18
C ALA A 29 14.47 -16.91 -6.31
N ALA A 30 14.80 -17.47 -7.47
CA ALA A 30 14.77 -18.91 -7.69
C ALA A 30 15.76 -19.66 -6.78
N ASN A 31 16.96 -19.09 -6.57
CA ASN A 31 17.95 -19.59 -5.61
C ASN A 31 17.48 -19.60 -4.14
N ARG A 32 16.41 -18.87 -3.81
CA ARG A 32 15.79 -18.84 -2.48
C ARG A 32 14.57 -19.76 -2.36
N GLU A 33 14.12 -20.38 -3.45
CA GLU A 33 13.00 -21.33 -3.42
C GLU A 33 13.39 -22.63 -2.70
N PRO A 34 12.56 -23.17 -1.78
CA PRO A 34 12.84 -24.41 -1.06
C PRO A 34 13.13 -25.60 -1.99
N ALA A 35 12.54 -25.61 -3.20
CA ALA A 35 12.80 -26.61 -4.22
C ALA A 35 14.29 -26.73 -4.57
N LEU A 36 15.06 -25.62 -4.59
CA LEU A 36 16.49 -25.66 -4.91
C LEU A 36 17.39 -26.13 -3.76
N ALA A 37 16.91 -26.21 -2.52
CA ALA A 37 17.71 -26.72 -1.40
C ALA A 37 18.15 -28.19 -1.59
N THR A 38 17.43 -28.95 -2.42
CA THR A 38 17.74 -30.36 -2.76
C THR A 38 18.44 -30.51 -4.13
N CYS A 39 18.68 -29.42 -4.84
CA CYS A 39 19.23 -29.45 -6.19
C CYS A 39 20.75 -29.65 -6.19
N THR A 40 21.24 -30.66 -6.94
CA THR A 40 22.67 -30.96 -7.07
C THR A 40 23.39 -30.08 -8.10
N HIS A 41 22.70 -29.13 -8.73
CA HIS A 41 23.30 -28.20 -9.69
C HIS A 41 23.63 -26.86 -9.01
N GLY A 42 24.70 -26.19 -9.45
CA GLY A 42 25.08 -24.87 -8.91
C GLY A 42 23.98 -23.80 -9.05
N ALA A 43 24.11 -22.70 -8.31
CA ALA A 43 23.15 -21.61 -8.29
C ALA A 43 22.82 -21.07 -9.71
N LEU A 44 21.56 -20.66 -9.90
CA LEU A 44 21.16 -19.88 -11.07
C LEU A 44 21.80 -18.49 -11.02
N ASN A 45 22.03 -17.88 -12.18
CA ASN A 45 22.58 -16.54 -12.30
C ASN A 45 22.02 -15.84 -13.55
N GLU A 46 22.26 -14.53 -13.69
CA GLU A 46 21.78 -13.73 -14.82
C GLU A 46 22.09 -14.37 -16.19
N ASN A 47 23.30 -14.91 -16.39
CA ASN A 47 23.69 -15.56 -17.63
C ASN A 47 22.83 -16.82 -17.92
N THR A 48 22.47 -17.58 -16.88
CA THR A 48 21.57 -18.72 -17.01
C THR A 48 20.17 -18.28 -17.43
N ILE A 49 19.64 -17.22 -16.83
CA ILE A 49 18.33 -16.65 -17.19
C ILE A 49 18.35 -16.08 -18.63
N GLY A 50 19.41 -15.35 -19.00
CA GLY A 50 19.59 -14.84 -20.36
C GLY A 50 19.71 -15.95 -21.42
N ARG A 51 20.31 -17.09 -21.08
CA ARG A 51 20.35 -18.28 -21.95
C ARG A 51 19.00 -18.97 -22.11
N ILE A 52 18.15 -18.98 -21.07
CA ILE A 52 16.77 -19.47 -21.17
C ILE A 52 15.98 -18.59 -22.14
N GLU A 53 16.00 -17.27 -21.95
CA GLU A 53 15.34 -16.30 -22.83
C GLU A 53 15.78 -16.40 -24.29
N GLN A 54 17.07 -16.65 -24.53
CA GLN A 54 17.63 -16.85 -25.87
C GLN A 54 17.25 -18.21 -26.49
N GLY A 55 16.46 -19.05 -25.83
CA GLY A 55 16.13 -20.40 -26.29
C GLY A 55 17.31 -21.37 -26.29
N ARG A 56 18.43 -21.01 -25.65
CA ARG A 56 19.64 -21.84 -25.52
C ARG A 56 19.52 -22.87 -24.39
N ILE A 57 18.46 -22.78 -23.60
CA ILE A 57 18.06 -23.73 -22.55
C ILE A 57 16.52 -23.82 -22.64
N GLY A 58 16.00 -24.93 -23.19
CA GLY A 58 14.56 -25.15 -23.41
C GLY A 58 14.01 -26.49 -22.91
N GLY A 59 14.88 -27.41 -22.47
CA GLY A 59 14.49 -28.73 -21.98
C GLY A 59 15.62 -29.41 -21.21
N GLY A 60 15.33 -30.50 -20.52
CA GLY A 60 16.31 -31.27 -19.73
C GLY A 60 16.78 -30.57 -18.45
N MET A 61 16.09 -29.51 -18.03
CA MET A 61 16.33 -28.89 -16.73
C MET A 61 15.77 -29.78 -15.62
N CYS A 62 16.49 -29.86 -14.49
CA CYS A 62 16.07 -30.73 -13.39
C CYS A 62 14.77 -30.22 -12.72
N PRO A 63 13.93 -31.12 -12.16
CA PRO A 63 12.62 -30.77 -11.61
C PRO A 63 12.66 -29.66 -10.56
N GLU A 64 13.74 -29.60 -9.77
CA GLU A 64 13.94 -28.63 -8.70
C GLU A 64 14.07 -27.20 -9.25
N ARG A 65 14.84 -27.03 -10.33
CA ARG A 65 15.00 -25.74 -11.03
C ARG A 65 13.75 -25.35 -11.81
N LEU A 66 13.05 -26.32 -12.38
CA LEU A 66 11.77 -26.06 -13.05
C LEU A 66 10.73 -25.58 -12.04
N ALA A 67 10.57 -26.28 -10.90
CA ALA A 67 9.66 -25.88 -9.83
C ALA A 67 9.98 -24.49 -9.28
N ALA A 68 11.25 -24.20 -9.00
CA ALA A 68 11.68 -22.88 -8.53
C ALA A 68 11.40 -21.75 -9.54
N LEU A 69 11.69 -21.97 -10.83
CA LEU A 69 11.38 -20.98 -11.87
C LEU A 69 9.86 -20.82 -12.08
N CYS A 70 9.07 -21.88 -11.94
CA CYS A 70 7.62 -21.80 -12.01
C CYS A 70 7.03 -21.00 -10.85
N ALA A 71 7.50 -21.24 -9.62
CA ALA A 71 7.11 -20.50 -8.43
C ALA A 71 7.41 -19.00 -8.56
N VAL A 72 8.65 -18.64 -8.94
CA VAL A 72 9.09 -17.24 -9.11
C VAL A 72 8.34 -16.52 -10.24
N LEU A 73 7.97 -17.24 -11.29
CA LEU A 73 7.25 -16.67 -12.45
C LEU A 73 5.72 -16.82 -12.37
N GLY A 74 5.19 -17.34 -11.25
CA GLY A 74 3.75 -17.50 -11.01
C GLY A 74 3.03 -18.37 -12.06
N VAL A 75 3.68 -19.41 -12.57
CA VAL A 75 3.10 -20.38 -13.51
C VAL A 75 2.95 -21.76 -12.90
N LYS A 76 2.00 -22.56 -13.40
CA LYS A 76 1.72 -23.90 -12.87
C LYS A 76 2.57 -24.99 -13.52
N ASP A 77 2.81 -24.87 -14.83
CA ASP A 77 3.66 -25.81 -15.57
C ASP A 77 4.88 -25.09 -16.14
N ALA A 78 6.00 -25.81 -16.21
CA ALA A 78 7.19 -25.36 -16.94
C ALA A 78 6.88 -25.12 -18.43
N ALA A 79 5.92 -25.85 -18.99
CA ALA A 79 5.45 -25.66 -20.36
C ALA A 79 4.92 -24.23 -20.62
N ASP A 80 4.28 -23.60 -19.62
CA ASP A 80 3.76 -22.23 -19.71
C ASP A 80 4.86 -21.17 -19.87
N ILE A 81 6.10 -21.52 -19.49
CA ILE A 81 7.33 -20.72 -19.68
C ILE A 81 8.28 -21.35 -20.71
N GLY A 82 7.79 -22.24 -21.57
CA GLY A 82 8.57 -22.83 -22.66
C GLY A 82 9.74 -23.70 -22.21
N LEU A 83 9.63 -24.32 -21.03
CA LEU A 83 10.61 -25.25 -20.47
C LEU A 83 9.98 -26.64 -20.30
N ILE A 84 10.73 -27.71 -20.56
CA ILE A 84 10.20 -29.08 -20.47
C ILE A 84 11.13 -29.98 -19.64
N ALA A 85 10.55 -30.70 -18.68
CA ALA A 85 11.25 -31.74 -17.93
C ALA A 85 11.55 -32.95 -18.82
N GLU A 86 12.76 -33.51 -18.76
CA GLU A 86 13.04 -34.80 -19.39
C GLU A 86 12.27 -35.93 -18.68
N ARG A 87 11.60 -36.80 -19.45
CA ARG A 87 11.12 -38.08 -18.95
C ARG A 87 12.32 -38.95 -18.54
N ARG A 88 12.65 -39.00 -17.24
CA ARG A 88 13.56 -40.01 -16.70
C ARG A 88 13.03 -41.40 -17.09
N ARG A 89 13.79 -42.14 -17.92
CA ARG A 89 13.60 -43.59 -18.06
C ARG A 89 13.88 -44.24 -16.70
N PRO A 90 13.06 -45.20 -16.23
CA PRO A 90 13.29 -45.85 -14.95
C PRO A 90 14.51 -46.78 -15.04
N THR A 91 15.60 -46.41 -14.39
CA THR A 91 16.76 -47.28 -14.18
C THR A 91 16.64 -48.04 -12.85
N ARG A 92 17.03 -49.31 -12.90
CA ARG A 92 16.81 -50.40 -11.93
C ARG A 92 17.07 -50.07 -10.46
N SER A 93 16.37 -50.83 -9.62
CA SER A 93 16.30 -50.78 -8.16
C SER A 93 17.55 -51.25 -7.39
N ALA A 94 17.67 -50.72 -6.16
CA ALA A 94 18.29 -51.31 -4.96
C ALA A 94 19.85 -51.27 -4.83
N PRO A 95 20.43 -51.34 -3.60
CA PRO A 95 19.78 -51.67 -2.31
C PRO A 95 19.98 -50.68 -1.14
N THR A 96 19.22 -50.95 -0.08
CA THR A 96 19.18 -50.31 1.25
C THR A 96 20.47 -50.42 2.07
N GLN A 97 20.74 -49.43 2.92
CA GLN A 97 21.42 -49.64 4.22
C GLN A 97 20.69 -48.94 5.38
N ARG A 98 20.80 -49.54 6.57
CA ARG A 98 19.98 -49.27 7.76
C ARG A 98 20.82 -49.43 9.03
N ARG A 99 20.92 -48.38 9.87
CA ARG A 99 21.35 -48.35 11.30
C ARG A 99 21.11 -46.89 11.78
N LYS A 100 20.36 -46.58 12.84
CA LYS A 100 20.58 -46.82 14.29
C LYS A 100 21.96 -46.27 14.73
N SER A 101 22.10 -45.45 15.78
CA SER A 101 21.38 -45.41 17.07
C SER A 101 21.39 -44.03 17.75
N ALA A 102 20.61 -43.87 18.84
CA ALA A 102 20.56 -42.70 19.71
C ALA A 102 21.49 -42.83 20.94
N VAL A 103 21.82 -41.69 21.60
CA VAL A 103 22.22 -41.55 23.02
C VAL A 103 21.71 -40.20 23.55
N SER A 104 21.45 -40.12 24.86
CA SER A 104 20.83 -39.02 25.62
C SER A 104 21.88 -38.28 26.51
N VAL A 105 21.79 -36.96 26.72
CA VAL A 105 21.23 -36.27 27.92
C VAL A 105 22.29 -35.84 28.96
N ASP A 106 21.95 -34.78 29.72
CA ASP A 106 22.65 -34.13 30.84
C ASP A 106 23.96 -33.36 30.55
N ASP A 107 24.36 -32.36 31.34
CA ASP A 107 23.68 -31.33 32.16
C ASP A 107 24.81 -30.36 32.62
N PHE A 108 24.52 -29.09 32.91
CA PHE A 108 25.22 -28.21 33.86
C PHE A 108 24.72 -26.76 33.70
N GLY A 109 23.87 -26.31 34.61
CA GLY A 109 23.64 -24.87 34.84
C GLY A 109 24.69 -24.25 35.75
N MET A 110 24.77 -22.91 35.77
CA MET A 110 25.17 -22.14 36.94
C MET A 110 24.59 -20.72 36.88
N THR A 111 24.15 -20.24 38.03
CA THR A 111 23.48 -18.97 38.32
C THR A 111 24.45 -17.78 38.44
N ALA A 112 23.96 -16.55 38.24
CA ALA A 112 23.86 -15.54 39.32
C ALA A 112 23.39 -14.14 38.86
N ASP A 113 22.32 -13.66 39.51
CA ASP A 113 22.04 -12.34 40.07
C ASP A 113 22.17 -10.99 39.32
N VAL A 114 21.14 -10.18 39.61
CA VAL A 114 20.94 -8.75 39.34
C VAL A 114 21.14 -7.95 40.64
N PRO A 115 21.54 -6.68 40.58
CA PRO A 115 21.01 -5.71 41.54
C PRO A 115 20.44 -4.43 40.91
N THR A 116 19.40 -3.88 41.56
CA THR A 116 18.63 -2.68 41.17
C THR A 116 18.78 -1.58 42.22
N ALA A 117 19.03 -0.31 41.83
CA ALA A 117 18.96 0.94 42.64
C ALA A 117 19.42 2.15 41.78
N TYR A 118 19.04 3.44 41.94
CA TYR A 118 18.01 4.15 42.74
C TYR A 118 17.72 5.56 42.09
N ALA A 119 16.88 6.41 42.71
CA ALA A 119 16.34 7.68 42.16
C ALA A 119 16.98 8.99 42.77
N ALA A 120 16.67 10.25 42.39
CA ALA A 120 15.59 10.77 41.52
C ALA A 120 15.88 12.03 40.62
N PRO A 121 15.83 13.32 41.08
CA PRO A 121 15.13 14.35 40.25
C PRO A 121 15.86 15.68 39.95
N CYS A 122 15.27 16.51 39.09
CA CYS A 122 15.48 17.97 39.06
C CYS A 122 14.19 18.72 38.60
N GLU A 123 13.96 19.92 39.14
CA GLU A 123 12.71 20.68 39.03
C GLU A 123 12.75 21.84 38.01
N THR A 124 11.60 22.48 37.80
CA THR A 124 11.35 23.60 36.87
C THR A 124 11.91 24.95 37.35
N PRO A 125 11.83 26.03 36.53
CA PRO A 125 10.67 26.92 36.74
C PRO A 125 10.00 27.50 35.47
N THR A 126 8.80 28.02 35.73
CA THR A 126 7.80 28.67 34.88
C THR A 126 8.24 30.00 34.27
N GLU A 127 7.67 30.39 33.13
CA GLU A 127 7.09 31.74 32.98
C GLU A 127 5.96 31.80 31.93
N SER A 128 5.12 32.82 32.01
CA SER A 128 3.76 32.84 31.47
C SER A 128 3.46 34.04 30.57
N TYR A 129 2.74 33.84 29.46
CA TYR A 129 1.88 34.89 28.89
C TYR A 129 0.57 34.33 28.31
N SER A 130 -0.51 35.04 28.60
CA SER A 130 -1.88 34.82 28.11
C SER A 130 -2.26 35.95 27.16
N VAL A 131 -3.16 35.70 26.19
CA VAL A 131 -4.29 36.57 25.82
C VAL A 131 -5.19 35.89 24.76
N ALA A 132 -6.51 35.89 25.05
CA ALA A 132 -7.69 35.78 24.16
C ALA A 132 -7.85 34.64 23.11
N GLY A 133 -8.88 33.80 23.34
CA GLY A 133 -9.77 33.29 22.28
C GLY A 133 -11.06 34.16 22.20
N PRO A 134 -12.27 33.62 21.88
CA PRO A 134 -12.59 32.22 21.56
C PRO A 134 -13.63 31.98 20.44
N VAL A 135 -13.68 30.72 19.93
CA VAL A 135 -14.90 30.00 19.52
C VAL A 135 -14.62 28.50 19.77
N GLY A 136 -15.47 27.66 20.36
CA GLY A 136 -16.76 27.97 20.98
C GLY A 136 -17.69 26.77 21.22
N PHE A 137 -17.21 25.59 21.64
CA PHE A 137 -18.08 24.55 22.24
C PHE A 137 -17.30 23.51 23.07
N MET A 138 -17.76 23.23 24.30
CA MET A 138 -17.27 22.13 25.15
C MET A 138 -18.49 21.48 25.83
N GLY A 139 -18.69 20.19 25.57
CA GLY A 139 -19.53 19.33 26.41
C GLY A 139 -18.72 18.78 27.58
N SER A 140 -19.34 18.60 28.75
CA SER A 140 -18.66 18.14 29.97
C SER A 140 -18.17 16.69 29.88
N PRO A 141 -16.99 16.36 30.43
CA PRO A 141 -16.49 14.99 30.48
C PRO A 141 -17.13 14.22 31.63
N SER A 142 -18.20 13.49 31.33
CA SER A 142 -18.78 12.46 32.19
C SER A 142 -19.15 11.28 31.30
N GLU A 143 -18.98 10.05 31.78
CA GLU A 143 -19.02 8.82 30.98
C GLU A 143 -17.89 8.65 29.96
N ILE A 144 -16.63 8.69 30.45
CA ILE A 144 -15.55 7.94 29.79
C ILE A 144 -15.81 6.46 30.08
N THR A 145 -16.38 5.74 29.11
CA THR A 145 -16.35 4.27 29.09
C THR A 145 -14.88 3.85 29.16
N PRO A 146 -14.46 2.91 30.04
CA PRO A 146 -13.05 2.57 30.16
C PRO A 146 -12.51 2.14 28.80
N PRO A 147 -11.35 2.66 28.36
CA PRO A 147 -10.83 2.36 27.04
C PRO A 147 -10.66 0.86 26.89
N LEU A 148 -11.12 0.33 25.76
CA LEU A 148 -10.79 -1.02 25.31
C LEU A 148 -9.28 -1.20 25.47
N SER A 149 -8.87 -2.36 26.02
CA SER A 149 -7.48 -2.57 26.41
C SER A 149 -6.52 -2.29 25.24
N ARG A 150 -5.27 -1.93 25.55
CA ARG A 150 -4.27 -1.62 24.53
C ARG A 150 -4.07 -2.76 23.52
N GLU A 151 -4.38 -3.99 23.93
CA GLU A 151 -4.45 -5.17 23.08
C GLU A 151 -5.74 -5.28 22.24
N ALA A 152 -6.88 -4.85 22.76
CA ALA A 152 -8.14 -4.81 22.02
C ALA A 152 -8.07 -3.83 20.84
N ILE A 153 -7.56 -2.60 21.04
CA ILE A 153 -7.32 -1.64 19.94
C ILE A 153 -6.34 -2.22 18.90
N HIS A 154 -5.33 -2.96 19.35
CA HIS A 154 -4.38 -3.61 18.44
C HIS A 154 -5.00 -4.82 17.70
N ARG A 155 -5.99 -5.48 18.30
CA ARG A 155 -6.84 -6.54 17.74
C ARG A 155 -8.06 -6.02 16.96
N SER A 156 -8.38 -4.73 17.02
CA SER A 156 -9.50 -4.15 16.25
C SER A 156 -9.27 -4.28 14.74
N HIS A 157 -8.01 -4.19 14.28
CA HIS A 157 -7.68 -4.17 12.86
C HIS A 157 -6.48 -5.08 12.49
N PRO A 158 -6.51 -6.41 12.73
CA PRO A 158 -5.81 -7.32 11.84
C PRO A 158 -6.35 -7.11 10.43
N ALA A 159 -5.50 -7.15 9.42
CA ALA A 159 -5.99 -7.22 8.05
C ALA A 159 -6.78 -8.52 7.89
N ILE A 160 -8.11 -8.44 7.82
CA ILE A 160 -8.97 -9.60 7.57
C ILE A 160 -8.51 -10.19 6.24
N ALA A 161 -7.87 -11.34 6.32
CA ALA A 161 -7.31 -12.02 5.16
C ALA A 161 -8.48 -12.65 4.38
N LEU A 162 -9.03 -11.86 3.44
CA LEU A 162 -9.96 -12.38 2.44
C LEU A 162 -9.31 -13.60 1.78
N ASP A 163 -10.05 -14.70 1.68
CA ASP A 163 -9.52 -15.96 1.17
C ASP A 163 -9.03 -15.77 -0.28
N ARG A 164 -7.72 -15.93 -0.48
CA ARG A 164 -7.02 -15.48 -1.68
C ARG A 164 -6.18 -16.63 -2.25
N PRO A 165 -6.26 -16.90 -3.56
CA PRO A 165 -5.44 -17.94 -4.18
C PRO A 165 -3.95 -17.59 -4.03
N ALA A 166 -3.19 -18.49 -3.37
CA ALA A 166 -1.85 -18.23 -2.83
C ALA A 166 -0.72 -17.99 -3.86
N SER A 167 -1.02 -17.81 -5.15
CA SER A 167 -0.06 -17.94 -6.25
C SER A 167 0.65 -16.65 -6.70
N SER A 168 0.39 -15.50 -6.07
CA SER A 168 1.00 -14.21 -6.48
C SER A 168 1.12 -13.17 -5.35
N TYR A 169 1.12 -13.57 -4.08
CA TYR A 169 1.17 -12.62 -2.97
C TYR A 169 2.55 -11.98 -2.81
N VAL A 170 2.68 -10.70 -3.15
CA VAL A 170 3.85 -9.88 -2.82
C VAL A 170 3.58 -9.19 -1.47
N PRO A 171 4.25 -9.58 -0.37
CA PRO A 171 4.03 -8.94 0.93
C PRO A 171 4.55 -7.51 0.94
N PHE A 172 3.84 -6.62 1.62
CA PHE A 172 4.37 -5.32 2.04
C PHE A 172 5.56 -5.51 2.99
N ARG A 173 6.62 -4.71 2.82
CA ARG A 173 7.86 -4.81 3.61
C ARG A 173 8.17 -3.46 4.26
N PRO A 174 7.78 -3.20 5.52
CA PRO A 174 7.93 -1.88 6.14
C PRO A 174 9.39 -1.38 6.15
N ALA A 175 10.35 -2.25 6.45
CA ALA A 175 11.78 -1.91 6.47
C ALA A 175 12.36 -1.54 5.08
N ALA A 176 11.69 -1.86 3.98
CA ALA A 176 12.13 -1.48 2.63
C ALA A 176 11.87 0.01 2.31
N LEU A 177 11.19 0.75 3.20
CA LEU A 177 10.88 2.18 3.02
C LEU A 177 12.02 3.10 3.48
N ASP A 178 12.81 2.69 4.48
CA ASP A 178 13.74 3.59 5.17
C ASP A 178 14.86 4.11 4.26
N ALA A 179 15.51 3.24 3.47
CA ALA A 179 16.61 3.65 2.59
C ALA A 179 16.16 4.59 1.45
N PRO A 180 15.06 4.31 0.70
CA PRO A 180 14.51 5.26 -0.26
C PRO A 180 14.09 6.61 0.36
N ALA A 181 13.48 6.59 1.55
CA ALA A 181 13.06 7.81 2.24
C ALA A 181 14.26 8.67 2.68
N GLN A 182 15.32 8.06 3.19
CA GLN A 182 16.58 8.75 3.51
C GLN A 182 17.27 9.31 2.26
N GLN A 183 17.31 8.55 1.16
CA GLN A 183 17.88 8.99 -0.11
C GLN A 183 17.17 10.25 -0.63
N TRP A 184 15.83 10.22 -0.65
CA TRP A 184 15.01 11.35 -1.06
C TRP A 184 15.21 12.58 -0.14
N LEU A 185 15.24 12.38 1.18
CA LEU A 185 15.40 13.47 2.14
C LEU A 185 16.73 14.21 1.94
N ARG A 186 17.84 13.47 1.79
CA ARG A 186 19.17 14.03 1.52
C ARG A 186 19.27 14.76 0.17
N GLY A 187 18.39 14.46 -0.79
CA GLY A 187 18.53 14.94 -2.16
C GLY A 187 19.64 14.21 -2.92
N ASP A 188 19.88 12.94 -2.60
CA ASP A 188 20.85 12.08 -3.31
C ASP A 188 20.29 11.68 -4.69
N SER A 189 20.07 12.66 -5.56
CA SER A 189 19.55 12.48 -6.90
C SER A 189 20.57 11.70 -7.73
N ARG A 190 20.24 10.44 -8.07
CA ARG A 190 20.99 9.72 -9.09
C ARG A 190 20.79 10.44 -10.43
N PRO A 191 21.86 10.80 -11.16
CA PRO A 191 21.70 11.33 -12.50
C PRO A 191 20.95 10.30 -13.35
N ALA A 192 19.88 10.75 -14.02
CA ALA A 192 19.06 9.90 -14.88
C ALA A 192 19.96 9.13 -15.85
N ARG A 193 19.70 7.83 -16.03
CA ARG A 193 20.49 6.98 -16.94
C ARG A 193 20.36 7.49 -18.38
N THR A 194 21.35 8.27 -18.83
CA THR A 194 21.48 8.89 -20.16
C THR A 194 21.69 7.88 -21.31
N GLY A 195 21.32 6.62 -21.12
CA GLY A 195 21.70 5.51 -22.01
C GLY A 195 20.79 5.24 -23.21
N LEU A 196 19.54 5.73 -23.22
CA LEU A 196 18.57 5.49 -24.29
C LEU A 196 17.66 6.72 -24.49
N ARG A 197 18.16 7.73 -25.21
CA ARG A 197 17.31 8.78 -25.80
C ARG A 197 16.80 8.28 -27.15
N GLY A 198 15.48 8.13 -27.29
CA GLY A 198 14.85 7.82 -28.57
C GLY A 198 14.98 8.96 -29.57
N THR A 199 14.85 8.66 -30.86
CA THR A 199 14.86 9.65 -31.95
C THR A 199 13.54 10.43 -32.10
N LEU A 200 12.54 10.08 -31.28
CA LEU A 200 11.22 10.70 -31.27
C LEU A 200 11.24 11.95 -30.38
N SER A 201 10.94 13.10 -30.96
CA SER A 201 10.69 14.33 -30.21
C SER A 201 9.36 14.25 -29.44
N ILE A 202 9.37 14.74 -28.21
CA ILE A 202 8.23 14.87 -27.30
C ILE A 202 8.06 16.35 -26.98
N GLY A 203 6.86 16.88 -27.19
CA GLY A 203 6.51 18.27 -26.87
C GLY A 203 5.28 18.37 -25.96
N PHE A 204 4.87 19.61 -25.64
CA PHE A 204 3.71 19.86 -24.79
C PHE A 204 2.41 19.21 -25.32
N GLY A 205 2.24 19.03 -26.63
CA GLY A 205 1.08 18.33 -27.20
C GLY A 205 0.98 16.85 -26.77
N ASP A 206 2.12 16.13 -26.69
CA ASP A 206 2.16 14.76 -26.16
C ASP A 206 1.87 14.73 -24.65
N VAL A 207 2.44 15.70 -23.91
CA VAL A 207 2.23 15.88 -22.46
C VAL A 207 0.75 16.12 -22.16
N ASP A 208 0.11 17.07 -22.84
CA ASP A 208 -1.29 17.42 -22.64
C ASP A 208 -2.25 16.26 -22.96
N GLN A 209 -1.94 15.48 -24.01
CA GLN A 209 -2.70 14.28 -24.34
C GLN A 209 -2.58 13.24 -23.22
N ALA A 210 -1.38 13.04 -22.68
CA ALA A 210 -1.14 12.10 -21.59
C ALA A 210 -1.72 12.57 -20.25
N ALA A 211 -1.70 13.88 -19.97
CA ALA A 211 -2.36 14.50 -18.82
C ALA A 211 -3.87 14.23 -18.84
N ARG A 212 -4.54 14.57 -19.95
CA ARG A 212 -5.98 14.27 -20.14
C ARG A 212 -6.29 12.78 -20.02
N ARG A 213 -5.43 11.90 -20.56
CA ARG A 213 -5.62 10.44 -20.42
C ARG A 213 -5.45 9.97 -18.98
N LEU A 214 -4.46 10.48 -18.23
CA LEU A 214 -4.27 10.16 -16.82
C LEU A 214 -5.46 10.62 -15.98
N GLN A 215 -5.97 11.83 -16.21
CA GLN A 215 -7.14 12.34 -15.48
C GLN A 215 -8.40 11.52 -15.77
N ASN A 216 -8.66 11.17 -17.03
CA ASN A 216 -9.76 10.27 -17.40
C ASN A 216 -9.65 8.90 -16.69
N LEU A 217 -8.43 8.33 -16.57
CA LEU A 217 -8.21 7.08 -15.85
C LEU A 217 -8.48 7.23 -14.35
N ARG A 218 -8.13 8.37 -13.73
CA ARG A 218 -8.47 8.66 -12.32
C ARG A 218 -9.98 8.76 -12.10
N ASP A 219 -10.72 9.43 -12.97
CA ASP A 219 -12.17 9.57 -12.80
C ASP A 219 -12.95 8.27 -13.06
N LEU A 220 -12.49 7.44 -14.01
CA LEU A 220 -12.99 6.06 -14.16
C LEU A 220 -12.70 5.22 -12.90
N ASP A 221 -11.49 5.31 -12.34
CA ASP A 221 -11.12 4.58 -11.12
C ASP A 221 -11.98 5.00 -9.91
N HIS A 222 -12.25 6.31 -9.75
CA HIS A 222 -13.11 6.83 -8.69
C HIS A 222 -14.56 6.30 -8.76
N GLY A 223 -15.09 6.11 -9.97
CA GLY A 223 -16.46 5.67 -10.19
C GLY A 223 -16.66 4.15 -10.17
N LEU A 224 -15.71 3.39 -10.73
CA LEU A 224 -15.83 1.93 -10.95
C LEU A 224 -14.98 1.09 -9.99
N GLY A 225 -13.92 1.67 -9.44
CA GLY A 225 -12.88 0.97 -8.68
C GLY A 225 -11.78 0.36 -9.56
N ALA A 226 -10.68 -0.04 -8.92
CA ALA A 226 -9.43 -0.41 -9.56
C ALA A 226 -9.54 -1.53 -10.61
N GLY A 227 -10.26 -2.61 -10.30
CA GLY A 227 -10.33 -3.81 -11.14
C GLY A 227 -10.88 -3.56 -12.55
N ALA A 228 -11.82 -2.61 -12.70
CA ALA A 228 -12.41 -2.26 -14.01
C ALA A 228 -11.46 -1.44 -14.90
N VAL A 229 -10.45 -0.78 -14.32
CA VAL A 229 -9.60 0.21 -15.02
C VAL A 229 -8.12 -0.22 -15.04
N HIS A 230 -7.74 -1.23 -14.26
CA HIS A 230 -6.35 -1.68 -14.05
C HIS A 230 -5.58 -1.95 -15.34
N SER A 231 -6.17 -2.69 -16.30
CA SER A 231 -5.51 -2.98 -17.59
C SER A 231 -5.23 -1.70 -18.39
N GLN A 232 -6.16 -0.73 -18.36
CA GLN A 232 -6.00 0.54 -19.08
C GLN A 232 -4.90 1.42 -18.47
N VAL A 233 -4.69 1.33 -17.16
CA VAL A 233 -3.58 1.99 -16.44
C VAL A 233 -2.25 1.30 -16.75
N ALA A 234 -2.22 -0.04 -16.75
CA ALA A 234 -1.03 -0.80 -17.15
C ALA A 234 -0.61 -0.49 -18.60
N ASP A 235 -1.54 -0.56 -19.56
CA ASP A 235 -1.31 -0.21 -20.97
C ASP A 235 -0.85 1.26 -21.14
N PHE A 236 -1.39 2.18 -20.33
CA PHE A 236 -0.98 3.59 -20.33
C PHE A 236 0.46 3.77 -19.82
N ILE A 237 0.87 3.00 -18.81
CA ILE A 237 2.23 3.01 -18.27
C ILE A 237 3.22 2.40 -19.26
N ASP A 238 2.90 1.22 -19.79
CA ASP A 238 3.84 0.42 -20.59
C ASP A 238 4.11 0.98 -21.98
N VAL A 239 3.15 1.70 -22.58
CA VAL A 239 3.27 2.25 -23.93
C VAL A 239 3.35 3.80 -23.92
N PRO A 240 2.30 4.59 -23.65
CA PRO A 240 2.39 6.06 -23.61
C PRO A 240 3.43 6.63 -22.63
N VAL A 241 3.37 6.30 -21.33
CA VAL A 241 4.31 6.87 -20.34
C VAL A 241 5.75 6.45 -20.64
N ARG A 242 5.96 5.18 -21.01
CA ARG A 242 7.27 4.68 -21.45
C ARG A 242 7.80 5.45 -22.67
N ARG A 243 6.96 5.75 -23.67
CA ARG A 243 7.30 6.57 -24.85
C ARG A 243 7.69 8.00 -24.44
N LEU A 244 6.99 8.60 -23.48
CA LEU A 244 7.32 9.95 -22.98
C LEU A 244 8.68 9.97 -22.27
N ILE A 245 8.93 9.06 -21.31
CA ILE A 245 10.17 9.04 -20.51
C ILE A 245 11.42 8.84 -21.40
N TYR A 246 11.36 7.90 -22.35
CA TYR A 246 12.50 7.58 -23.22
C TYR A 246 12.56 8.38 -24.54
N GLY A 247 11.63 9.33 -24.74
CA GLY A 247 11.69 10.26 -25.86
C GLY A 247 12.80 11.32 -25.72
N TRP A 248 12.98 12.12 -26.77
CA TRP A 248 13.79 13.33 -26.71
C TRP A 248 12.89 14.49 -26.27
N HIS A 249 13.22 15.14 -25.15
CA HIS A 249 12.46 16.27 -24.61
C HIS A 249 12.99 17.59 -25.13
N ASP A 250 12.10 18.46 -25.64
CA ASP A 250 12.44 19.81 -26.04
C ASP A 250 12.55 20.75 -24.83
N GLY A 251 13.65 20.60 -24.09
CA GLY A 251 13.97 21.40 -22.90
C GLY A 251 13.41 20.87 -21.58
N GLU A 252 13.85 21.50 -20.49
CA GLU A 252 13.60 21.01 -19.12
C GLU A 252 12.13 21.14 -18.69
N ALA A 253 11.39 22.13 -19.22
CA ALA A 253 9.97 22.31 -18.91
C ALA A 253 9.12 21.12 -19.39
N VAL A 254 9.34 20.66 -20.64
CA VAL A 254 8.68 19.46 -21.17
C VAL A 254 9.10 18.22 -20.39
N ARG A 255 10.40 18.11 -20.06
CA ARG A 255 10.92 16.99 -19.26
C ARG A 255 10.25 16.92 -17.89
N SER A 256 10.16 18.03 -17.16
CA SER A 256 9.53 18.10 -15.84
C SER A 256 8.07 17.60 -15.88
N GLU A 257 7.31 18.06 -16.87
CA GLU A 257 5.92 17.64 -17.06
C GLU A 257 5.79 16.15 -17.47
N VAL A 258 6.68 15.64 -18.32
CA VAL A 258 6.76 14.20 -18.62
C VAL A 258 6.95 13.37 -17.34
N TYR A 259 7.86 13.80 -16.46
CA TYR A 259 8.08 13.12 -15.18
C TYR A 259 6.88 13.29 -14.24
N ARG A 260 6.20 14.44 -14.21
CA ARG A 260 4.95 14.65 -13.44
C ARG A 260 3.86 13.65 -13.86
N ILE A 261 3.68 13.42 -15.17
CA ILE A 261 2.73 12.42 -15.68
C ILE A 261 3.19 10.99 -15.35
N ALA A 262 4.48 10.69 -15.46
CA ALA A 262 5.01 9.37 -15.11
C ALA A 262 4.83 9.02 -13.62
N VAL A 263 5.12 9.99 -12.74
CA VAL A 263 4.88 9.90 -11.29
C VAL A 263 3.39 9.71 -11.03
N GLY A 264 2.53 10.54 -11.60
CA GLY A 264 1.07 10.45 -11.43
C GLY A 264 0.46 9.15 -11.94
N ALA A 265 1.02 8.54 -13.00
CA ALA A 265 0.59 7.24 -13.49
C ALA A 265 1.03 6.09 -12.56
N ARG A 266 2.28 6.14 -12.06
CA ARG A 266 2.79 5.14 -11.09
C ARG A 266 2.07 5.26 -9.74
N GLU A 267 1.74 6.47 -9.30
CA GLU A 267 0.90 6.72 -8.11
C GLU A 267 -0.48 6.08 -8.27
N LEU A 268 -1.18 6.33 -9.37
CA LEU A 268 -2.50 5.72 -9.65
C LEU A 268 -2.42 4.17 -9.66
N ALA A 269 -1.41 3.59 -10.30
CA ALA A 269 -1.23 2.13 -10.29
C ALA A 269 -0.91 1.57 -8.89
N GLY A 270 -0.16 2.32 -8.08
CA GLY A 270 0.07 1.98 -6.67
C GLY A 270 -1.22 2.01 -5.87
N TYR A 271 -2.04 3.04 -6.05
CA TYR A 271 -3.34 3.18 -5.41
C TYR A 271 -4.31 2.06 -5.83
N GLN A 272 -4.36 1.70 -7.12
CA GLN A 272 -5.12 0.55 -7.62
C GLN A 272 -4.68 -0.78 -7.01
N ALA A 273 -3.38 -0.95 -6.75
CA ALA A 273 -2.86 -2.12 -6.06
C ALA A 273 -3.28 -2.16 -4.59
N VAL A 274 -3.28 -1.04 -3.85
CA VAL A 274 -3.88 -0.95 -2.49
C VAL A 274 -5.36 -1.33 -2.55
N ASP A 275 -6.08 -0.79 -3.52
CA ASP A 275 -7.52 -0.99 -3.66
C ASP A 275 -7.92 -2.42 -4.05
N SER A 276 -6.97 -3.19 -4.60
CA SER A 276 -7.08 -4.63 -4.87
C SER A 276 -6.53 -5.50 -3.74
N GLY A 277 -5.89 -4.88 -2.73
CA GLY A 277 -5.19 -5.52 -1.61
C GLY A 277 -3.90 -6.26 -2.02
N ALA A 278 -3.19 -5.73 -3.01
CA ALA A 278 -1.87 -6.17 -3.47
C ALA A 278 -0.77 -5.26 -2.89
N ASP A 279 -0.66 -5.19 -1.56
CA ASP A 279 0.10 -4.16 -0.84
C ASP A 279 1.59 -4.07 -1.20
N GLY A 280 2.25 -5.21 -1.43
CA GLY A 280 3.64 -5.22 -1.89
C GLY A 280 3.82 -4.77 -3.34
N VAL A 281 2.78 -4.88 -4.17
CA VAL A 281 2.74 -4.29 -5.52
C VAL A 281 2.54 -2.78 -5.41
N ALA A 282 1.63 -2.31 -4.56
CA ALA A 282 1.45 -0.89 -4.26
C ALA A 282 2.76 -0.23 -3.78
N GLN A 283 3.46 -0.89 -2.86
CA GLN A 283 4.78 -0.45 -2.37
C GLN A 283 5.79 -0.26 -3.51
N ARG A 284 5.89 -1.22 -4.44
CA ARG A 284 6.79 -1.12 -5.60
C ARG A 284 6.44 0.07 -6.50
N HIS A 285 5.16 0.26 -6.80
CA HIS A 285 4.69 1.38 -7.62
C HIS A 285 4.99 2.74 -6.99
N TYR A 286 4.74 2.91 -5.69
CA TYR A 286 5.04 4.15 -4.98
C TYR A 286 6.55 4.40 -4.82
N LEU A 287 7.37 3.36 -4.60
CA LEU A 287 8.84 3.51 -4.58
C LEU A 287 9.41 3.86 -5.97
N HIS A 288 8.84 3.32 -7.05
CA HIS A 288 9.20 3.71 -8.42
C HIS A 288 8.78 5.17 -8.67
N ALA A 289 7.56 5.57 -8.31
CA ALA A 289 7.12 6.96 -8.37
C ALA A 289 8.08 7.90 -7.60
N LEU A 290 8.51 7.51 -6.40
CA LEU A 290 9.46 8.28 -5.60
C LEU A 290 10.81 8.43 -6.31
N SER A 291 11.33 7.37 -6.95
CA SER A 291 12.56 7.46 -7.74
C SER A 291 12.45 8.42 -8.92
N LEU A 292 11.29 8.46 -9.60
CA LEU A 292 11.02 9.42 -10.67
C LEU A 292 10.98 10.86 -10.14
N THR A 293 10.44 11.11 -8.95
CA THR A 293 10.50 12.45 -8.33
C THR A 293 11.92 12.90 -7.98
N MET A 294 12.83 11.99 -7.64
CA MET A 294 14.25 12.30 -7.43
C MET A 294 14.97 12.60 -8.76
N GLU A 295 14.62 11.90 -9.84
CA GLU A 295 15.17 12.18 -11.18
C GLU A 295 14.70 13.54 -11.74
N SER A 296 13.52 14.03 -11.36
CA SER A 296 12.93 15.30 -11.82
C SER A 296 13.00 16.44 -10.79
N ASP A 297 13.72 16.24 -9.68
CA ASP A 297 13.78 17.13 -8.51
C ASP A 297 12.40 17.64 -7.99
N ASN A 298 11.35 16.85 -8.16
CA ASN A 298 9.99 17.21 -7.72
C ASN A 298 9.79 16.86 -6.23
N ARG A 299 10.45 17.64 -5.36
CA ARG A 299 10.34 17.53 -3.90
C ARG A 299 8.89 17.47 -3.42
N THR A 300 8.03 18.36 -3.91
CA THR A 300 6.62 18.47 -3.50
C THR A 300 5.84 17.17 -3.74
N PHE A 301 5.97 16.55 -4.92
CA PHE A 301 5.29 15.28 -5.20
C PHE A 301 5.98 14.09 -4.50
N GLY A 302 7.30 14.14 -4.30
CA GLY A 302 8.03 13.13 -3.53
C GLY A 302 7.63 13.08 -2.05
N ALA A 303 7.41 14.25 -1.44
CA ALA A 303 6.90 14.37 -0.07
C ALA A 303 5.47 13.80 0.06
N TYR A 304 4.61 14.04 -0.94
CA TYR A 304 3.29 13.43 -1.03
C TYR A 304 3.36 11.90 -1.11
N LEU A 305 4.21 11.34 -1.98
CA LEU A 305 4.38 9.89 -2.11
C LEU A 305 4.89 9.23 -0.83
N LEU A 306 5.83 9.87 -0.13
CA LEU A 306 6.31 9.37 1.16
C LEU A 306 5.21 9.45 2.21
N GLY A 307 4.70 10.65 2.49
CA GLY A 307 3.84 10.85 3.64
C GLY A 307 2.40 10.43 3.44
N VAL A 308 1.82 10.63 2.26
CA VAL A 308 0.43 10.27 1.97
C VAL A 308 0.34 8.86 1.42
N SER A 309 1.02 8.54 0.31
CA SER A 309 0.87 7.24 -0.34
C SER A 309 1.51 6.09 0.47
N LEU A 310 2.81 6.18 0.78
CA LEU A 310 3.53 5.16 1.55
C LEU A 310 3.15 5.21 3.05
N GLY A 311 2.85 6.39 3.59
CA GLY A 311 2.35 6.56 4.96
C GLY A 311 1.00 5.87 5.19
N HIS A 312 0.02 6.11 4.32
CA HIS A 312 -1.26 5.39 4.41
C HIS A 312 -1.16 3.90 4.09
N LEU A 313 -0.28 3.49 3.16
CA LEU A 313 -0.03 2.06 2.92
C LEU A 313 0.53 1.37 4.17
N ALA A 314 1.51 1.99 4.85
CA ALA A 314 2.02 1.45 6.11
C ALA A 314 0.95 1.36 7.21
N LEU A 315 0.05 2.35 7.31
CA LEU A 315 -1.10 2.31 8.22
C LEU A 315 -2.11 1.20 7.86
N HIS A 316 -2.40 1.03 6.57
CA HIS A 316 -3.29 -0.01 6.05
C HIS A 316 -2.76 -1.40 6.40
N CYS A 317 -1.46 -1.63 6.23
CA CYS A 317 -0.78 -2.87 6.59
C CYS A 317 -0.49 -3.04 8.10
N GLY A 318 -0.98 -2.15 8.97
CA GLY A 318 -0.85 -2.29 10.42
C GLY A 318 0.49 -1.85 11.03
N TYR A 319 1.27 -1.02 10.32
CA TYR A 319 2.59 -0.51 10.76
C TYR A 319 2.58 1.02 11.02
N PRO A 320 1.81 1.51 12.02
CA PRO A 320 1.63 2.95 12.24
C PRO A 320 2.93 3.70 12.54
N SER A 321 3.92 3.08 13.21
CA SER A 321 5.23 3.70 13.46
C SER A 321 6.04 3.93 12.17
N HIS A 322 5.88 3.07 11.15
CA HIS A 322 6.50 3.28 9.84
C HIS A 322 5.75 4.35 9.05
N GLY A 323 4.41 4.36 9.11
CA GLY A 323 3.59 5.42 8.53
C GLY A 323 3.96 6.81 9.08
N LEU A 324 4.10 6.91 10.41
CA LEU A 324 4.50 8.14 11.09
C LEU A 324 5.87 8.62 10.61
N ARG A 325 6.85 7.71 10.53
CA ARG A 325 8.20 8.01 10.05
C ARG A 325 8.17 8.56 8.62
N MET A 326 7.43 7.92 7.71
CA MET A 326 7.33 8.37 6.31
C MET A 326 6.67 9.75 6.20
N ALA A 327 5.58 10.01 6.94
CA ALA A 327 4.91 11.30 6.93
C ALA A 327 5.74 12.43 7.58
N GLN A 328 6.49 12.11 8.64
CA GLN A 328 7.46 13.04 9.23
C GLN A 328 8.62 13.36 8.27
N ILE A 329 9.20 12.35 7.59
CA ILE A 329 10.25 12.57 6.58
C ILE A 329 9.72 13.43 5.43
N GLY A 330 8.55 13.09 4.87
CA GLY A 330 7.92 13.88 3.80
C GLY A 330 7.73 15.35 4.20
N ARG A 331 7.22 15.60 5.41
CA ARG A 331 7.06 16.96 5.97
C ARG A 331 8.39 17.69 6.17
N SER A 332 9.42 17.00 6.64
CA SER A 332 10.76 17.58 6.86
C SER A 332 11.52 17.89 5.57
N GLY A 333 11.17 17.26 4.45
CA GLY A 333 11.78 17.51 3.14
C GLY A 333 10.96 18.40 2.20
N LEU A 334 9.90 19.05 2.69
CA LEU A 334 9.13 20.01 1.89
C LEU A 334 9.93 21.29 1.60
N PRO A 335 9.82 21.87 0.39
CA PRO A 335 10.29 23.22 0.10
C PRO A 335 9.43 24.27 0.84
N ALA A 336 9.95 25.50 0.97
CA ALA A 336 9.22 26.58 1.66
C ALA A 336 7.97 27.04 0.89
N GLU A 337 7.98 26.83 -0.43
CA GLU A 337 6.93 27.17 -1.39
C GLU A 337 5.91 26.03 -1.57
N ALA A 338 5.95 25.00 -0.72
CA ALA A 338 5.02 23.87 -0.78
C ALA A 338 3.57 24.34 -0.55
N PRO A 339 2.60 23.84 -1.35
CA PRO A 339 1.19 24.21 -1.16
C PRO A 339 0.68 23.86 0.24
N GLU A 340 0.01 24.80 0.89
CA GLU A 340 -0.62 24.64 2.22
C GLU A 340 -1.50 23.37 2.33
N VAL A 341 -2.19 23.00 1.25
CA VAL A 341 -2.97 21.75 1.17
C VAL A 341 -2.12 20.48 1.35
N LEU A 342 -0.85 20.46 0.91
CA LEU A 342 0.06 19.33 1.13
C LEU A 342 0.52 19.25 2.59
N HIS A 343 0.75 20.39 3.25
CA HIS A 343 0.98 20.39 4.70
C HIS A 343 -0.22 19.81 5.45
N ALA A 344 -1.44 20.17 5.06
CA ALA A 344 -2.67 19.60 5.63
C ALA A 344 -2.75 18.08 5.45
N CYS A 345 -2.50 17.56 4.23
CA CYS A 345 -2.44 16.12 3.96
C CYS A 345 -1.46 15.38 4.88
N LEU A 346 -0.23 15.88 4.99
CA LEU A 346 0.81 15.24 5.79
C LEU A 346 0.48 15.23 7.28
N TRP A 347 -0.09 16.33 7.78
CA TRP A 347 -0.53 16.41 9.17
C TRP A 347 -1.72 15.48 9.48
N ALA A 348 -2.63 15.27 8.54
CA ALA A 348 -3.72 14.29 8.67
C ALA A 348 -3.17 12.86 8.79
N VAL A 349 -2.20 12.47 7.95
CA VAL A 349 -1.56 11.14 8.06
C VAL A 349 -0.81 10.99 9.39
N ILE A 350 -0.07 12.04 9.81
CA ILE A 350 0.63 12.07 11.10
C ILE A 350 -0.35 11.88 12.26
N ALA A 351 -1.49 12.58 12.24
CA ALA A 351 -2.54 12.43 13.25
C ALA A 351 -3.06 10.99 13.31
N ARG A 352 -3.38 10.41 12.16
CA ARG A 352 -3.87 9.02 12.05
C ARG A 352 -2.86 8.00 12.55
N CYS A 353 -1.56 8.25 12.35
CA CYS A 353 -0.52 7.44 12.95
C CYS A 353 -0.49 7.56 14.48
N TYR A 354 -0.61 8.76 15.04
CA TYR A 354 -0.68 8.95 16.49
C TYR A 354 -1.95 8.32 17.09
N ALA A 355 -3.10 8.43 16.43
CA ALA A 355 -4.34 7.78 16.82
C ALA A 355 -4.17 6.25 16.93
N ARG A 356 -3.63 5.61 15.89
CA ARG A 356 -3.32 4.16 15.88
C ARG A 356 -2.23 3.73 16.87
N LEU A 357 -1.46 4.66 17.43
CA LEU A 357 -0.49 4.42 18.51
C LEU A 357 -1.07 4.68 19.91
N GLY A 358 -2.32 5.18 20.00
CA GLY A 358 -2.99 5.56 21.24
C GLY A 358 -2.55 6.92 21.82
N ASP A 359 -1.86 7.76 21.04
CA ASP A 359 -1.43 9.10 21.47
C ASP A 359 -2.46 10.16 21.06
N ALA A 360 -3.51 10.29 21.88
CA ALA A 360 -4.57 11.27 21.70
C ALA A 360 -4.07 12.73 21.67
N LEU A 361 -3.02 13.07 22.43
CA LEU A 361 -2.52 14.44 22.53
C LEU A 361 -1.78 14.88 21.26
N SER A 362 -0.87 14.03 20.77
CA SER A 362 -0.16 14.26 19.51
C SER A 362 -1.10 14.19 18.31
N CYS A 363 -2.07 13.26 18.32
CA CYS A 363 -3.14 13.20 17.32
C CYS A 363 -3.92 14.52 17.25
N SER A 364 -4.48 14.97 18.39
CA SER A 364 -5.26 16.21 18.47
C SER A 364 -4.46 17.45 18.05
N THR A 365 -3.16 17.47 18.35
CA THR A 365 -2.26 18.56 17.93
C THR A 365 -1.96 18.52 16.44
N ALA A 366 -1.74 17.35 15.86
CA ALA A 366 -1.55 17.16 14.43
C ALA A 366 -2.81 17.56 13.63
N LEU A 367 -4.01 17.14 14.05
CA LEU A 367 -5.29 17.52 13.41
C LEU A 367 -5.47 19.05 13.37
N ARG A 368 -5.39 19.74 14.52
CA ARG A 368 -5.45 21.20 14.59
C ARG A 368 -4.41 21.91 13.71
N THR A 369 -3.26 21.28 13.49
CA THR A 369 -2.21 21.84 12.64
C THR A 369 -2.57 21.65 11.16
N GLY A 370 -3.09 20.48 10.79
CA GLY A 370 -3.62 20.21 9.45
C GLY A 370 -4.80 21.10 9.06
N GLU A 371 -5.77 21.30 9.97
CA GLU A 371 -6.90 22.23 9.81
C GLU A 371 -6.43 23.65 9.49
N ARG A 372 -5.45 24.17 10.26
CA ARG A 372 -4.89 25.51 10.05
C ARG A 372 -4.20 25.66 8.70
N HIS A 373 -3.47 24.63 8.25
CA HIS A 373 -2.88 24.62 6.91
C HIS A 373 -3.96 24.58 5.83
N LEU A 374 -4.99 23.74 5.96
CA LEU A 374 -6.07 23.66 4.98
C LEU A 374 -6.83 25.00 4.83
N ALA A 375 -7.08 25.68 5.95
CA ALA A 375 -7.72 27.00 5.96
C ALA A 375 -6.83 28.10 5.33
N ARG A 376 -5.51 28.10 5.56
CA ARG A 376 -4.57 29.01 4.87
C ARG A 376 -4.49 28.77 3.37
N GLY A 377 -4.67 27.52 2.95
CA GLY A 377 -4.70 27.12 1.53
C GLY A 377 -6.05 27.35 0.84
N GLU A 378 -7.02 27.99 1.49
CA GLU A 378 -8.30 28.36 0.88
C GLU A 378 -8.11 29.51 -0.13
N GLY A 379 -8.79 29.44 -1.29
CA GLY A 379 -8.62 30.40 -2.39
C GLY A 379 -7.29 30.31 -3.17
N SER A 380 -6.27 29.63 -2.65
CA SER A 380 -4.99 29.41 -3.35
C SER A 380 -5.12 28.43 -4.52
N GLU A 381 -4.31 28.62 -5.57
CA GLU A 381 -4.16 27.64 -6.65
C GLU A 381 -3.59 26.31 -6.10
N ARG A 382 -4.11 25.19 -6.59
CA ARG A 382 -3.74 23.84 -6.12
C ARG A 382 -3.33 22.97 -7.30
N PRO A 383 -2.23 22.21 -7.20
CA PRO A 383 -1.90 21.21 -8.20
C PRO A 383 -3.04 20.19 -8.35
N GLU A 384 -3.43 19.88 -9.60
CA GLU A 384 -4.53 18.97 -9.93
C GLU A 384 -4.49 17.64 -9.15
N TRP A 385 -3.28 17.06 -9.01
CA TRP A 385 -3.05 15.78 -8.34
C TRP A 385 -3.36 15.77 -6.83
N ILE A 386 -3.43 16.93 -6.17
CA ILE A 386 -3.83 17.06 -4.75
C ILE A 386 -5.20 17.74 -4.58
N GLY A 387 -5.86 18.12 -5.67
CA GLY A 387 -7.17 18.80 -5.64
C GLY A 387 -8.30 18.00 -4.98
N TYR A 388 -8.11 16.68 -4.78
CA TYR A 388 -9.04 15.82 -4.05
C TYR A 388 -9.09 16.11 -2.54
N PHE A 389 -8.07 16.75 -1.96
CA PHE A 389 -8.01 17.00 -0.52
C PHE A 389 -8.80 18.26 -0.16
N THR A 390 -10.02 18.04 0.30
CA THR A 390 -11.03 19.04 0.67
C THR A 390 -11.31 19.00 2.18
N PRO A 391 -12.10 19.94 2.74
CA PRO A 391 -12.57 19.83 4.13
C PRO A 391 -13.27 18.49 4.42
N ALA A 392 -14.05 17.96 3.49
CA ALA A 392 -14.69 16.64 3.62
C ALA A 392 -13.68 15.48 3.63
N TYR A 393 -12.55 15.61 2.91
CA TYR A 393 -11.47 14.64 3.02
C TYR A 393 -10.79 14.73 4.40
N LEU A 394 -10.56 15.94 4.92
CA LEU A 394 -9.99 16.12 6.25
C LEU A 394 -10.90 15.54 7.35
N SER A 395 -12.23 15.77 7.28
CA SER A 395 -13.18 15.16 8.23
C SER A 395 -13.18 13.62 8.21
N ASP A 396 -12.91 12.96 7.08
CA ASP A 396 -12.70 11.49 7.08
C ASP A 396 -11.45 11.08 7.87
N GLU A 397 -10.33 11.77 7.66
CA GLU A 397 -9.11 11.49 8.42
C GLU A 397 -9.30 11.79 9.92
N VAL A 398 -10.06 12.84 10.29
CA VAL A 398 -10.48 13.11 11.68
C VAL A 398 -11.40 11.98 12.19
N ALA A 399 -12.41 11.56 11.43
CA ALA A 399 -13.34 10.50 11.83
C ALA A 399 -12.61 9.18 12.10
N HIS A 400 -11.66 8.83 11.23
CA HIS A 400 -10.77 7.69 11.43
C HIS A 400 -9.91 7.84 12.69
N CYS A 401 -9.28 9.00 12.93
CA CYS A 401 -8.52 9.25 14.16
C CYS A 401 -9.39 9.09 15.42
N MET A 402 -10.60 9.64 15.40
CA MET A 402 -11.53 9.58 16.54
C MET A 402 -12.05 8.16 16.77
N PHE A 403 -12.28 7.38 15.71
CA PHE A 403 -12.65 5.98 15.83
C PHE A 403 -11.51 5.14 16.42
N ASP A 404 -10.27 5.30 15.91
CA ASP A 404 -9.06 4.62 16.38
C ASP A 404 -8.75 4.94 17.87
N LEU A 405 -9.16 6.12 18.36
CA LEU A 405 -9.03 6.57 19.76
C LEU A 405 -10.22 6.22 20.66
N GLY A 406 -11.27 5.54 20.15
CA GLY A 406 -12.47 5.20 20.93
C GLY A 406 -13.49 6.35 21.11
N SER A 407 -13.26 7.52 20.49
CA SER A 407 -14.18 8.67 20.53
C SER A 407 -15.29 8.53 19.48
N HIS A 408 -16.05 7.42 19.57
CA HIS A 408 -16.98 7.00 18.52
C HIS A 408 -18.06 8.04 18.18
N ARG A 409 -18.60 8.76 19.17
CA ARG A 409 -19.56 9.86 18.92
C ARG A 409 -18.97 11.02 18.13
N THR A 410 -17.68 11.33 18.30
CA THR A 410 -16.98 12.34 17.47
C THR A 410 -16.74 11.81 16.06
N ALA A 411 -16.36 10.53 15.93
CA ALA A 411 -16.24 9.89 14.61
C ALA A 411 -17.56 9.93 13.83
N GLN A 412 -18.70 9.68 14.49
CA GLN A 412 -20.05 9.82 13.90
C GLN A 412 -20.38 11.24 13.44
N HIS A 413 -19.84 12.28 14.07
CA HIS A 413 -20.04 13.66 13.61
C HIS A 413 -19.24 13.94 12.34
N GLU A 414 -17.95 13.62 12.37
CA GLU A 414 -17.01 13.92 11.29
C GLU A 414 -17.29 13.10 10.03
N VAL A 415 -17.65 11.82 10.17
CA VAL A 415 -18.00 10.97 9.03
C VAL A 415 -19.26 11.47 8.31
N LYS A 416 -20.20 12.12 9.03
CA LYS A 416 -21.36 12.78 8.40
C LYS A 416 -20.93 13.99 7.56
N GLN A 417 -19.94 14.77 8.01
CA GLN A 417 -19.38 15.86 7.21
C GLN A 417 -18.63 15.33 5.98
N ALA A 418 -17.86 14.26 6.14
CA ALA A 418 -17.14 13.59 5.06
C ALA A 418 -18.10 13.08 3.97
N VAL A 419 -19.12 12.29 4.36
CA VAL A 419 -20.13 11.74 3.45
C VAL A 419 -20.94 12.85 2.77
N ALA A 420 -21.32 13.91 3.48
CA ALA A 420 -22.08 15.03 2.91
C ALA A 420 -21.28 15.85 1.89
N GLY A 421 -19.97 16.00 2.09
CA GLY A 421 -19.10 16.77 1.19
C GLY A 421 -18.41 15.96 0.09
N VAL A 422 -18.38 14.63 0.17
CA VAL A 422 -17.78 13.77 -0.87
C VAL A 422 -18.81 13.48 -1.96
N GLY A 423 -18.68 14.20 -3.09
CA GLY A 423 -19.69 14.20 -4.16
C GLY A 423 -20.05 12.79 -4.70
N ALA A 424 -21.31 12.62 -5.09
CA ALA A 424 -21.94 11.33 -5.39
C ALA A 424 -21.22 10.42 -6.42
N GLY A 425 -20.33 10.98 -7.25
CA GLY A 425 -19.47 10.21 -8.17
C GLY A 425 -18.31 9.45 -7.49
N ARG A 426 -18.05 9.65 -6.19
CA ARG A 426 -16.97 8.98 -5.45
C ARG A 426 -17.47 7.74 -4.70
N VAL A 427 -18.13 6.83 -5.43
CA VAL A 427 -18.88 5.66 -4.89
C VAL A 427 -18.05 4.81 -3.92
N ARG A 428 -16.80 4.49 -4.28
CA ARG A 428 -15.87 3.75 -3.40
C ARG A 428 -15.65 4.45 -2.05
N ARG A 429 -15.49 5.77 -2.06
CA ARG A 429 -15.21 6.54 -0.85
C ARG A 429 -16.45 6.60 0.04
N LEU A 430 -17.63 6.82 -0.55
CA LEU A 430 -18.91 6.69 0.15
C LEU A 430 -19.06 5.30 0.81
N ALA A 431 -18.70 4.21 0.13
CA ALA A 431 -18.76 2.86 0.72
C ALA A 431 -17.86 2.72 1.96
N ILE A 432 -16.64 3.26 1.90
CA ILE A 432 -15.66 3.22 3.01
C ILE A 432 -16.14 4.07 4.19
N ASP A 433 -16.61 5.29 3.94
CA ASP A 433 -16.99 6.25 4.96
C ASP A 433 -18.31 5.83 5.63
N THR A 434 -19.29 5.34 4.86
CA THR A 434 -20.54 4.78 5.41
C THR A 434 -20.27 3.50 6.23
N ALA A 435 -19.32 2.65 5.82
CA ALA A 435 -18.90 1.50 6.65
C ALA A 435 -18.24 1.96 7.97
N LEU A 436 -17.38 2.99 7.94
CA LEU A 436 -16.83 3.59 9.17
C LEU A 436 -17.93 4.16 10.07
N PHE A 437 -18.94 4.81 9.48
CA PHE A 437 -20.07 5.35 10.23
C PHE A 437 -20.85 4.23 10.93
N ALA A 438 -21.19 3.16 10.21
CA ALA A 438 -21.81 1.95 10.78
C ALA A 438 -20.96 1.35 11.91
N SER A 439 -19.64 1.21 11.73
CA SER A 439 -18.73 0.72 12.78
C SER A 439 -18.75 1.62 14.02
N SER A 440 -18.78 2.94 13.82
CA SER A 440 -18.84 3.91 14.91
C SER A 440 -20.19 3.95 15.64
N LEU A 441 -21.27 3.50 14.99
CA LEU A 441 -22.59 3.29 15.62
C LEU A 441 -22.60 1.99 16.43
N ALA A 442 -22.07 0.89 15.87
CA ALA A 442 -21.94 -0.39 16.56
C ALA A 442 -21.12 -0.26 17.85
N ALA A 443 -19.94 0.38 17.77
CA ALA A 443 -19.07 0.63 18.91
C ALA A 443 -19.67 1.60 19.97
N ALA A 444 -20.72 2.35 19.61
CA ALA A 444 -21.49 3.19 20.53
C ALA A 444 -22.76 2.50 21.08
N GLY A 445 -23.05 1.25 20.69
CA GLY A 445 -24.25 0.50 21.09
C GLY A 445 -25.51 0.78 20.27
N SER A 446 -25.43 1.62 19.22
CA SER A 446 -26.55 1.94 18.33
C SER A 446 -26.74 0.87 17.25
N VAL A 447 -26.96 -0.39 17.65
CA VAL A 447 -26.88 -1.58 16.78
C VAL A 447 -27.85 -1.53 15.58
N ASP A 448 -29.10 -1.10 15.79
CA ASP A 448 -30.09 -1.01 14.70
C ASP A 448 -29.70 0.02 13.63
N GLU A 449 -29.21 1.19 14.04
CA GLU A 449 -28.72 2.23 13.12
C GLU A 449 -27.43 1.78 12.43
N ALA A 450 -26.55 1.07 13.16
CA ALA A 450 -25.35 0.46 12.60
C ALA A 450 -25.69 -0.57 11.51
N CYS A 451 -26.70 -1.41 11.71
CA CYS A 451 -27.12 -2.40 10.72
C CYS A 451 -27.75 -1.73 9.48
N SER A 452 -28.57 -0.70 9.69
CA SER A 452 -29.15 0.10 8.61
C SER A 452 -28.08 0.78 7.74
N ARG A 453 -27.08 1.43 8.37
CA ARG A 453 -25.94 2.02 7.66
C ARG A 453 -24.99 0.97 7.07
N GLY A 454 -24.85 -0.18 7.72
CA GLY A 454 -24.12 -1.32 7.19
C GLY A 454 -24.70 -1.82 5.87
N ARG A 455 -26.02 -1.88 5.76
CA ARG A 455 -26.71 -2.22 4.50
C ARG A 455 -26.42 -1.23 3.38
N GLU A 456 -26.46 0.07 3.68
CA GLU A 456 -26.08 1.14 2.73
C GLU A 456 -24.60 1.02 2.29
N ALA A 457 -23.69 0.70 3.22
CA ALA A 457 -22.29 0.46 2.91
C ALA A 457 -22.08 -0.77 2.00
N VAL A 458 -22.83 -1.85 2.20
CA VAL A 458 -22.85 -3.04 1.33
C VAL A 458 -23.34 -2.68 -0.07
N ASP A 459 -24.45 -1.94 -0.18
CA ASP A 459 -25.01 -1.50 -1.47
C ASP A 459 -24.05 -0.59 -2.25
N LEU A 460 -23.31 0.28 -1.55
CA LEU A 460 -22.26 1.11 -2.15
C LEU A 460 -21.03 0.31 -2.55
N ALA A 461 -20.57 -0.63 -1.71
CA ALA A 461 -19.41 -1.46 -1.97
C ALA A 461 -19.63 -2.39 -3.18
N ALA A 462 -20.80 -3.04 -3.27
CA ALA A 462 -21.18 -3.95 -4.36
C ALA A 462 -21.27 -3.28 -5.74
N ARG A 463 -21.36 -1.95 -5.80
CA ARG A 463 -21.28 -1.15 -7.03
C ARG A 463 -19.85 -0.93 -7.53
N THR A 464 -18.84 -1.43 -6.82
CA THR A 464 -17.41 -1.23 -7.13
C THR A 464 -16.65 -2.55 -7.06
N THR A 465 -15.47 -2.61 -7.67
CA THR A 465 -14.55 -3.76 -7.51
C THR A 465 -13.47 -3.49 -6.44
N SER A 466 -13.73 -2.67 -5.43
CA SER A 466 -12.73 -2.25 -4.44
C SER A 466 -12.62 -3.23 -3.27
N ALA A 467 -11.51 -3.96 -3.18
CA ALA A 467 -11.22 -4.83 -2.05
C ALA A 467 -11.07 -4.05 -0.73
N ARG A 468 -10.68 -2.77 -0.80
CA ARG A 468 -10.64 -1.86 0.37
C ARG A 468 -12.04 -1.56 0.92
N ALA A 469 -13.05 -1.39 0.06
CA ALA A 469 -14.44 -1.24 0.49
C ALA A 469 -14.98 -2.55 1.09
N VAL A 470 -14.71 -3.69 0.43
CA VAL A 470 -15.02 -5.04 0.93
C VAL A 470 -14.42 -5.29 2.32
N GLN A 471 -13.14 -4.95 2.53
CA GLN A 471 -12.47 -5.09 3.83
C GLN A 471 -13.10 -4.21 4.91
N ARG A 472 -13.63 -3.03 4.57
CA ARG A 472 -14.35 -2.17 5.54
C ARG A 472 -15.72 -2.75 5.93
N VAL A 473 -16.42 -3.42 5.02
CA VAL A 473 -17.62 -4.20 5.35
C VAL A 473 -17.27 -5.43 6.22
N ALA A 474 -16.19 -6.13 5.91
CA ALA A 474 -15.70 -7.24 6.73
C ALA A 474 -15.32 -6.78 8.16
N GLN A 475 -14.72 -5.58 8.28
CA GLN A 475 -14.43 -4.95 9.55
C GLN A 475 -15.70 -4.60 10.33
N LEU A 476 -16.70 -3.99 9.68
CA LEU A 476 -18.00 -3.72 10.30
C LEU A 476 -18.62 -5.00 10.88
N ARG A 477 -18.55 -6.13 10.17
CA ARG A 477 -19.01 -7.41 10.72
C ARG A 477 -18.23 -7.79 11.98
N ALA A 478 -16.89 -7.66 11.97
CA ALA A 478 -16.08 -7.94 13.16
C ALA A 478 -16.45 -7.05 14.35
N ASP A 479 -16.77 -5.77 14.09
CA ASP A 479 -17.24 -4.81 15.10
C ASP A 479 -18.65 -5.14 15.62
N LEU A 480 -19.44 -5.94 14.89
CA LEU A 480 -20.79 -6.40 15.24
C LEU A 480 -20.83 -7.78 15.93
N ILE A 481 -19.71 -8.51 16.04
CA ILE A 481 -19.63 -9.80 16.75
C ILE A 481 -20.22 -9.75 18.17
N PRO A 482 -20.01 -8.70 18.99
CA PRO A 482 -20.62 -8.60 20.33
C PRO A 482 -22.16 -8.58 20.35
N PHE A 483 -22.80 -8.47 19.19
CA PHE A 483 -24.24 -8.36 19.01
C PHE A 483 -24.80 -9.46 18.08
N GLU A 484 -24.05 -10.55 17.84
CA GLU A 484 -24.35 -11.56 16.81
C GLU A 484 -25.74 -12.24 16.93
N ASP A 485 -26.29 -12.33 18.15
CA ASP A 485 -27.65 -12.85 18.41
C ASP A 485 -28.78 -11.86 18.08
N THR A 486 -28.47 -10.62 17.68
CA THR A 486 -29.47 -9.57 17.40
C THR A 486 -30.05 -9.75 16.00
N ALA A 487 -31.39 -9.76 15.87
CA ALA A 487 -32.07 -10.00 14.59
C ALA A 487 -31.55 -9.12 13.43
N CYS A 488 -31.34 -7.83 13.66
CA CYS A 488 -30.83 -6.91 12.63
C CYS A 488 -29.36 -7.20 12.20
N VAL A 489 -28.56 -7.80 13.08
CA VAL A 489 -27.18 -8.23 12.79
C VAL A 489 -27.20 -9.52 11.98
N ILE A 490 -28.07 -10.47 12.32
CA ILE A 490 -28.30 -11.70 11.55
C ILE A 490 -28.77 -11.33 10.12
N ASP A 491 -29.77 -10.46 10.00
CA ASP A 491 -30.28 -9.96 8.72
C ASP A 491 -29.18 -9.29 7.88
N LEU A 492 -28.31 -8.48 8.51
CA LEU A 492 -27.19 -7.84 7.80
C LEU A 492 -26.13 -8.87 7.36
N ILE A 493 -25.80 -9.87 8.18
CA ILE A 493 -24.83 -10.91 7.83
C ILE A 493 -25.35 -11.76 6.66
N ASP A 494 -26.64 -12.08 6.66
CA ASP A 494 -27.31 -12.76 5.55
C ASP A 494 -27.34 -11.89 4.28
N TYR A 495 -27.54 -10.57 4.43
CA TYR A 495 -27.44 -9.62 3.32
C TYR A 495 -26.02 -9.51 2.74
N ILE A 496 -24.99 -9.51 3.59
CA ILE A 496 -23.58 -9.56 3.17
C ILE A 496 -23.32 -10.86 2.40
N ARG A 497 -23.82 -12.01 2.88
CA ARG A 497 -23.66 -13.31 2.22
C ARG A 497 -24.24 -13.36 0.80
N THR A 498 -25.36 -12.67 0.58
CA THR A 498 -26.03 -12.64 -0.74
C THR A 498 -25.47 -11.56 -1.67
N THR A 499 -25.11 -10.39 -1.13
CA THR A 499 -24.84 -9.18 -1.93
C THR A 499 -23.35 -8.87 -2.07
N LEU A 500 -22.54 -9.21 -1.06
CA LEU A 500 -21.09 -8.97 -1.06
C LEU A 500 -20.35 -10.15 -0.39
N PRO A 501 -20.45 -11.38 -0.93
CA PRO A 501 -19.86 -12.58 -0.31
C PRO A 501 -18.34 -12.50 -0.15
N ALA A 502 -17.66 -11.66 -0.92
CA ALA A 502 -16.23 -11.40 -0.77
C ALA A 502 -15.86 -10.67 0.54
N ALA A 503 -16.85 -10.13 1.28
CA ALA A 503 -16.65 -9.55 2.60
C ALA A 503 -16.84 -10.56 3.74
N LEU A 504 -17.21 -11.82 3.47
CA LEU A 504 -17.36 -12.87 4.48
C LEU A 504 -16.03 -13.39 5.01
#